data_AF-A0A4U8SWD7-F1
#
_entry.id   AF-A0A4U8SWD7-F1
#
_cell.length_a   1.000
_cell.length_b   1.000
_cell.length_c   1.000
_cell.angle_alpha   90.00
_cell.angle_beta   90.00
_cell.angle_gamma   90.00
#
_symmetry.space_group_name_H-M   'P 1'
#
loop_
_entity.id
_entity.type
_entity.pdbx_description
1 polymer ?
#
loop_
_entity_poly.entity_id
_entity_poly.type
_entity_poly.pdbx_seq_one_letter_code
_entity_poly.pdbx_strand_id
1 'polypeptide(L)'
;MNAVKTLLILLGTYLCCINFSFALDLALVKENLLNKTKEISELNIETEDVVVENKMFNNQSYVFIIANISGYTDRTIVGASFSCINILHSDKVIFAFCSNGYMQIQTKGDFWTLENKSNEFGYEESYRNESYYTFRLINDIFYLHQYSQKYFYYDRFCGRFDDRLISFDIFYRQPRDDPKKEKLIPLDSINDELFSKLTELCYKAGHCKEVDWEVVNERKLKDFSESCE
;
A
#
# COMPACT_ATOMS: atom_id res chain seq x y z
N MET A 1 -67.15 28.48 -18.09
CA MET A 1 -67.39 27.56 -16.96
C MET A 1 -67.14 26.14 -17.44
N ASN A 2 -66.38 25.36 -16.67
CA ASN A 2 -66.22 23.90 -16.71
C ASN A 2 -65.54 23.26 -17.94
N ALA A 3 -64.22 23.40 -17.97
CA ALA A 3 -63.23 22.36 -18.32
C ALA A 3 -61.90 23.09 -18.11
N VAL A 4 -61.10 22.89 -17.08
CA VAL A 4 -60.43 21.64 -16.70
C VAL A 4 -60.11 21.80 -15.20
N LYS A 5 -61.04 21.38 -14.36
CA LYS A 5 -60.91 21.39 -12.89
C LYS A 5 -60.26 20.08 -12.39
N THR A 6 -59.41 19.48 -13.21
CA THR A 6 -58.74 18.18 -12.94
C THR A 6 -57.22 18.28 -13.01
N LEU A 7 -56.65 19.47 -13.15
CA LEU A 7 -55.19 19.67 -13.25
C LEU A 7 -54.63 20.60 -12.17
N LEU A 8 -55.21 20.54 -10.97
CA LEU A 8 -54.77 21.34 -9.81
C LEU A 8 -54.57 20.49 -8.55
N ILE A 9 -54.49 19.16 -8.70
CA ILE A 9 -54.11 18.21 -7.63
C ILE A 9 -52.74 17.56 -7.91
N LEU A 10 -52.14 17.79 -9.08
CA LEU A 10 -50.83 17.24 -9.47
C LEU A 10 -49.71 18.30 -9.54
N LEU A 11 -49.91 19.45 -8.87
CA LEU A 11 -48.85 20.40 -8.53
C LEU A 11 -48.51 20.34 -7.04
N GLY A 12 -48.79 19.21 -6.39
CA GLY A 12 -47.93 18.70 -5.32
C GLY A 12 -46.69 18.12 -5.97
N THR A 13 -45.90 18.96 -6.64
CA THR A 13 -44.57 18.59 -7.11
C THR A 13 -43.81 18.16 -5.87
N TYR A 14 -43.69 16.84 -5.75
CA TYR A 14 -42.59 16.11 -5.16
C TYR A 14 -41.27 16.85 -5.48
N LEU A 15 -40.97 17.92 -4.76
CA LEU A 15 -39.63 18.18 -4.25
C LEU A 15 -39.44 17.22 -3.07
N CYS A 16 -39.62 15.93 -3.33
CA CYS A 16 -38.92 14.94 -2.55
C CYS A 16 -37.48 15.20 -2.95
N CYS A 17 -36.77 15.86 -2.03
CA CYS A 17 -35.34 16.03 -2.08
C CYS A 17 -34.77 14.66 -2.43
N ILE A 18 -34.43 14.46 -3.70
CA ILE A 18 -33.57 13.36 -4.05
C ILE A 18 -32.20 13.82 -3.57
N ASN A 19 -32.00 13.71 -2.26
CA ASN A 19 -30.71 13.42 -1.71
C ASN A 19 -30.35 12.06 -2.31
N PHE A 20 -29.89 12.05 -3.56
CA PHE A 20 -28.94 11.05 -4.01
C PHE A 20 -27.71 11.29 -3.12
N SER A 21 -27.77 10.80 -1.88
CA SER A 21 -26.55 10.40 -1.21
C SER A 21 -26.00 9.33 -2.12
N PHE A 22 -24.99 9.71 -2.91
CA PHE A 22 -24.12 8.76 -3.58
C PHE A 22 -23.36 8.04 -2.48
N ALA A 23 -24.05 7.17 -1.73
CA ALA A 23 -23.41 6.19 -0.90
C ALA A 23 -22.64 5.32 -1.88
N LEU A 24 -21.31 5.43 -1.85
CA LEU A 24 -20.45 4.69 -2.74
C LEU A 24 -20.66 3.20 -2.43
N ASP A 25 -21.20 2.45 -3.39
CA ASP A 25 -21.48 1.03 -3.18
C ASP A 25 -20.17 0.28 -2.98
N LEU A 26 -19.94 -0.20 -1.76
CA LEU A 26 -18.73 -0.93 -1.39
C LEU A 26 -18.52 -2.16 -2.29
N ALA A 27 -19.58 -2.80 -2.80
CA ALA A 27 -19.46 -3.89 -3.75
C ALA A 27 -18.81 -3.40 -5.06
N LEU A 28 -19.31 -2.31 -5.61
CA LEU A 28 -18.79 -1.68 -6.82
C LEU A 28 -17.34 -1.19 -6.65
N VAL A 29 -16.98 -0.65 -5.48
CA VAL A 29 -15.61 -0.20 -5.22
C VAL A 29 -14.62 -1.37 -5.20
N LYS A 30 -14.99 -2.48 -4.55
CA LYS A 30 -14.17 -3.70 -4.53
C LYS A 30 -13.96 -4.25 -5.94
N GLU A 31 -15.03 -4.35 -6.71
CA GLU A 31 -14.98 -4.85 -8.08
C GLU A 31 -14.10 -3.95 -8.98
N ASN A 32 -14.30 -2.63 -8.90
CA ASN A 32 -13.49 -1.68 -9.65
C ASN A 32 -12.01 -1.73 -9.26
N LEU A 33 -11.71 -1.83 -7.96
CA LEU A 33 -10.33 -1.94 -7.49
C LEU A 33 -9.68 -3.24 -7.98
N LEU A 34 -10.39 -4.36 -7.86
CA LEU A 34 -9.89 -5.65 -8.33
C LEU A 34 -9.63 -5.64 -9.83
N ASN A 35 -10.57 -5.16 -10.64
CA ASN A 35 -10.41 -5.07 -12.10
C ASN A 35 -9.22 -4.18 -12.49
N LYS A 36 -9.08 -3.01 -11.84
CA LYS A 36 -7.92 -2.14 -12.02
C LYS A 36 -6.61 -2.82 -11.65
N THR A 37 -6.61 -3.60 -10.56
CA THR A 37 -5.42 -4.34 -10.10
C THR A 37 -5.00 -5.36 -11.15
N LYS A 38 -5.96 -6.12 -11.73
CA LYS A 38 -5.71 -7.07 -12.81
C LYS A 38 -5.11 -6.40 -14.04
N GLU A 39 -5.74 -5.31 -14.50
CA GLU A 39 -5.33 -4.56 -15.68
C GLU A 39 -3.89 -4.05 -15.58
N ILE A 40 -3.51 -3.50 -14.43
CA ILE A 40 -2.18 -2.89 -14.23
C ILE A 40 -1.09 -3.95 -13.99
N SER A 41 -1.43 -5.08 -13.39
CA SER A 41 -0.41 -6.06 -12.97
C SER A 41 0.32 -6.77 -14.11
N GLU A 42 -0.32 -6.89 -15.27
CA GLU A 42 0.18 -7.67 -16.41
C GLU A 42 0.50 -9.16 -16.07
N LEU A 43 -0.03 -9.68 -14.96
CA LEU A 43 0.21 -11.06 -14.52
C LEU A 43 -0.76 -12.05 -15.20
N ASN A 44 -0.26 -13.25 -15.48
CA ASN A 44 -1.11 -14.43 -15.64
C ASN A 44 -1.60 -14.86 -14.25
N ILE A 45 -2.79 -14.37 -13.88
CA ILE A 45 -3.34 -14.47 -12.53
C ILE A 45 -3.65 -15.93 -12.16
N GLU A 46 -3.14 -16.36 -11.00
CA GLU A 46 -3.50 -17.64 -10.36
C GLU A 46 -4.47 -17.45 -9.21
N THR A 47 -4.24 -16.41 -8.40
CA THR A 47 -5.02 -16.15 -7.18
C THR A 47 -5.38 -14.68 -7.09
N GLU A 48 -6.57 -14.42 -6.56
CA GLU A 48 -7.09 -13.10 -6.30
C GLU A 48 -7.71 -13.07 -4.90
N ASP A 49 -7.50 -11.97 -4.20
CA ASP A 49 -8.05 -11.74 -2.88
C ASP A 49 -8.43 -10.26 -2.73
N VAL A 50 -9.53 -9.99 -2.03
CA VAL A 50 -9.95 -8.63 -1.69
C VAL A 50 -10.22 -8.56 -0.20
N VAL A 51 -9.32 -7.88 0.50
CA VAL A 51 -9.41 -7.64 1.94
C VAL A 51 -10.14 -6.32 2.17
N VAL A 52 -11.11 -6.32 3.08
CA VAL A 52 -11.80 -5.11 3.53
C VAL A 52 -11.67 -5.00 5.04
N GLU A 53 -11.12 -3.88 5.49
CA GLU A 53 -10.98 -3.59 6.91
C GLU A 53 -11.59 -2.23 7.25
N ASN A 54 -12.49 -2.22 8.23
CA ASN A 54 -12.99 -0.98 8.81
C ASN A 54 -12.15 -0.64 10.05
N LYS A 55 -11.62 0.58 10.10
CA LYS A 55 -10.81 1.10 11.20
C LYS A 55 -11.35 2.43 11.69
N MET A 56 -11.31 2.62 13.00
CA MET A 56 -11.73 3.86 13.64
C MET A 56 -10.51 4.72 13.99
N PHE A 57 -10.51 5.97 13.55
CA PHE A 57 -9.55 6.98 13.98
C PHE A 57 -10.30 8.25 14.38
N ASN A 58 -10.03 8.78 15.57
CA ASN A 58 -10.74 9.95 16.12
C ASN A 58 -12.28 9.85 16.00
N ASN A 59 -12.85 8.68 16.33
CA ASN A 59 -14.29 8.36 16.21
C ASN A 59 -14.87 8.44 14.78
N GLN A 60 -14.03 8.54 13.75
CA GLN A 60 -14.41 8.48 12.35
C GLN A 60 -14.03 7.13 11.75
N SER A 61 -14.90 6.61 10.88
CA SER A 61 -14.74 5.31 10.22
C SER A 61 -13.98 5.47 8.90
N TYR A 62 -12.94 4.68 8.73
CA TYR A 62 -12.16 4.58 7.50
C TYR A 62 -12.20 3.14 7.00
N VAL A 63 -12.52 2.96 5.72
CA VAL A 63 -12.60 1.62 5.10
C VAL A 63 -11.42 1.44 4.18
N PHE A 64 -10.56 0.49 4.52
CA PHE A 64 -9.42 0.08 3.73
C PHE A 64 -9.84 -1.10 2.86
N ILE A 65 -9.58 -1.02 1.57
CA ILE A 65 -9.90 -2.06 0.60
C ILE A 65 -8.60 -2.38 -0.13
N ILE A 66 -8.12 -3.61 -0.01
CA ILE A 66 -6.89 -4.08 -0.65
C ILE A 66 -7.27 -5.19 -1.62
N ALA A 67 -6.93 -5.02 -2.89
CA ALA A 67 -7.00 -6.10 -3.87
C ALA A 67 -5.58 -6.62 -4.06
N ASN A 68 -5.37 -7.89 -3.71
CA ASN A 68 -4.11 -8.60 -3.89
C ASN A 68 -4.31 -9.62 -5.02
N ILE A 69 -3.38 -9.67 -5.96
CA ILE A 69 -3.34 -10.73 -6.97
C ILE A 69 -1.95 -11.34 -7.00
N SER A 70 -1.88 -12.62 -7.30
CA SER A 70 -0.62 -13.34 -7.54
C SER A 70 -0.74 -14.22 -8.76
N GLY A 71 0.37 -14.42 -9.43
CA GLY A 71 0.45 -15.18 -10.67
C GLY A 71 1.87 -15.22 -11.21
N TYR A 72 2.02 -15.45 -12.50
CA TYR A 72 3.33 -15.45 -13.16
C TYR A 72 3.39 -14.41 -14.25
N THR A 73 4.61 -14.00 -14.61
CA THR A 73 4.84 -13.32 -15.88
C THR A 73 5.26 -14.35 -16.92
N ASP A 74 5.00 -14.10 -18.21
CA ASP A 74 5.49 -14.97 -19.30
C ASP A 74 7.02 -15.12 -19.31
N ARG A 75 7.74 -14.27 -18.55
CA ARG A 75 9.20 -14.20 -18.48
C ARG A 75 9.79 -14.90 -17.26
N THR A 76 8.98 -15.28 -16.26
CA THR A 76 9.46 -15.83 -14.98
C THR A 76 8.71 -17.10 -14.57
N ILE A 77 9.45 -18.14 -14.18
CA ILE A 77 8.88 -19.37 -13.60
C ILE A 77 8.47 -19.12 -12.13
N VAL A 78 8.89 -18.00 -11.55
CA VAL A 78 8.60 -17.68 -10.15
C VAL A 78 7.41 -16.74 -10.04
N GLY A 79 6.55 -17.04 -9.06
CA GLY A 79 5.34 -16.29 -8.79
C GLY A 79 5.65 -14.86 -8.38
N ALA A 80 4.85 -13.94 -8.88
CA ALA A 80 4.85 -12.53 -8.53
C ALA A 80 3.51 -12.16 -7.88
N SER A 81 3.52 -11.08 -7.12
CA SER A 81 2.31 -10.51 -6.54
C SER A 81 2.20 -9.04 -6.91
N PHE A 82 0.98 -8.55 -7.07
CA PHE A 82 0.68 -7.16 -7.31
C PHE A 82 -0.54 -6.78 -6.49
N SER A 83 -0.52 -5.58 -5.90
CA SER A 83 -1.60 -5.16 -5.01
C SER A 83 -1.95 -3.70 -5.21
N CYS A 84 -3.24 -3.40 -5.10
CA CYS A 84 -3.74 -2.03 -5.00
C CYS A 84 -4.56 -1.87 -3.72
N ILE A 85 -4.51 -0.67 -3.16
CA ILE A 85 -5.28 -0.25 -2.00
C ILE A 85 -6.10 1.00 -2.31
N ASN A 86 -7.33 1.03 -1.85
CA ASN A 86 -8.14 2.24 -1.68
C ASN A 86 -8.46 2.46 -0.21
N ILE A 87 -8.46 3.72 0.24
CA ILE A 87 -8.98 4.11 1.55
C ILE A 87 -10.19 5.00 1.33
N LEU A 88 -11.31 4.66 1.95
CA LEU A 88 -12.55 5.41 1.88
C LEU A 88 -12.78 6.11 3.21
N HIS A 89 -13.22 7.36 3.13
CA HIS A 89 -13.73 8.12 4.26
C HIS A 89 -14.96 8.92 3.80
N SER A 90 -16.06 8.83 4.55
CA SER A 90 -17.33 9.51 4.20
C SER A 90 -17.74 9.29 2.74
N ASP A 91 -17.73 8.02 2.31
CA ASP A 91 -18.06 7.57 0.94
C ASP A 91 -17.18 8.13 -0.19
N LYS A 92 -16.00 8.66 0.13
CA LYS A 92 -15.02 9.13 -0.86
C LYS A 92 -13.72 8.37 -0.75
N VAL A 93 -13.14 8.00 -1.89
CA VAL A 93 -11.76 7.50 -1.94
C VAL A 93 -10.82 8.67 -1.64
N ILE A 94 -10.12 8.59 -0.51
CA ILE A 94 -9.16 9.60 -0.04
C ILE A 94 -7.70 9.20 -0.32
N PHE A 95 -7.47 7.94 -0.68
CA PHE A 95 -6.15 7.42 -1.02
C PHE A 95 -6.30 6.23 -1.96
N ALA A 96 -5.42 6.17 -2.96
CA ALA A 96 -5.30 5.06 -3.89
C ALA A 96 -3.82 4.83 -4.19
N PHE A 97 -3.35 3.59 -4.09
CA PHE A 97 -1.96 3.25 -4.34
C PHE A 97 -1.86 1.83 -4.86
N CYS A 98 -0.95 1.57 -5.79
CA CYS A 98 -0.68 0.24 -6.33
C CYS A 98 0.82 0.00 -6.35
N SER A 99 1.25 -1.23 -6.11
CA SER A 99 2.67 -1.56 -6.13
C SER A 99 2.87 -3.07 -6.28
N ASN A 100 4.04 -3.46 -6.77
CA ASN A 100 4.48 -4.85 -6.77
C ASN A 100 4.59 -5.37 -5.33
N GLY A 101 4.11 -6.58 -5.11
CA GLY A 101 4.09 -7.24 -3.80
C GLY A 101 2.69 -7.44 -3.23
N TYR A 102 2.65 -8.08 -2.07
CA TYR A 102 1.44 -8.33 -1.29
C TYR A 102 1.26 -7.23 -0.24
N MET A 103 0.09 -6.61 -0.20
CA MET A 103 -0.22 -5.53 0.73
C MET A 103 -1.03 -6.00 1.94
N GLN A 104 -0.67 -5.49 3.11
CA GLN A 104 -1.44 -5.63 4.33
C GLN A 104 -1.39 -4.35 5.15
N ILE A 105 -2.41 -4.13 5.98
CA ILE A 105 -2.44 -2.97 6.87
C ILE A 105 -2.29 -3.38 8.33
N GLN A 106 -1.70 -2.48 9.11
CA GLN A 106 -1.68 -2.56 10.56
C GLN A 106 -2.06 -1.21 11.16
N THR A 107 -2.71 -1.22 12.31
CA THR A 107 -3.15 -0.01 13.00
C THR A 107 -2.74 -0.02 14.47
N LYS A 108 -2.30 1.12 14.99
CA LYS A 108 -1.94 1.29 16.41
C LYS A 108 -2.17 2.74 16.85
N GLY A 109 -3.20 2.98 17.66
CA GLY A 109 -3.58 4.33 18.08
C GLY A 109 -3.89 5.21 16.85
N ASP A 110 -3.30 6.40 16.78
CA ASP A 110 -3.48 7.33 15.67
C ASP A 110 -2.67 6.97 14.40
N PHE A 111 -2.04 5.80 14.38
CA PHE A 111 -1.17 5.38 13.30
C PHE A 111 -1.75 4.20 12.52
N TRP A 112 -1.52 4.20 11.22
CA TRP A 112 -1.63 3.01 10.39
C TRP A 112 -0.38 2.83 9.54
N THR A 113 -0.08 1.59 9.19
CA THR A 113 1.06 1.23 8.33
C THR A 113 0.57 0.34 7.21
N LEU A 114 0.88 0.70 5.97
CA LEU A 114 0.82 -0.20 4.83
C LEU A 114 2.15 -0.95 4.76
N GLU A 115 2.09 -2.26 4.90
CA GLU A 115 3.21 -3.15 4.60
C GLU A 115 3.02 -3.68 3.20
N ASN A 116 4.05 -3.56 2.36
CA ASN A 116 4.07 -4.13 1.02
C ASN A 116 5.30 -5.06 0.90
N LYS A 117 5.04 -6.33 0.63
CA LYS A 117 6.04 -7.38 0.58
C LYS A 117 6.27 -7.77 -0.87
N SER A 118 7.40 -7.40 -1.47
CA SER A 118 7.72 -7.84 -2.82
C SER A 118 7.93 -9.36 -2.83
N ASN A 119 7.49 -10.00 -3.91
CA ASN A 119 7.79 -11.40 -4.21
C ASN A 119 8.59 -11.41 -5.51
N GLU A 120 9.84 -10.93 -5.44
CA GLU A 120 10.75 -10.94 -6.59
C GLU A 120 11.83 -11.99 -6.34
N PHE A 121 11.77 -13.09 -7.09
CA PHE A 121 12.78 -14.13 -7.05
C PHE A 121 13.63 -14.03 -8.32
N GLY A 122 14.65 -13.19 -8.27
CA GLY A 122 15.67 -13.08 -9.32
C GLY A 122 16.57 -14.32 -9.34
N TYR A 123 16.82 -14.86 -10.53
CA TYR A 123 17.62 -16.07 -10.77
C TYR A 123 19.13 -15.92 -10.48
N GLU A 124 19.64 -14.69 -10.36
CA GLU A 124 21.08 -14.44 -10.12
C GLU A 124 21.34 -13.82 -8.73
N GLU A 125 20.33 -13.17 -8.16
CA GLU A 125 20.43 -12.33 -6.98
C GLU A 125 19.02 -12.29 -6.33
N SER A 126 18.70 -13.32 -5.54
CA SER A 126 17.36 -13.42 -4.94
C SER A 126 17.20 -12.41 -3.81
N TYR A 127 16.78 -11.20 -4.16
CA TYR A 127 16.52 -10.13 -3.21
C TYR A 127 15.04 -9.82 -3.11
N ARG A 128 14.57 -9.81 -1.87
CA ARG A 128 13.21 -9.42 -1.53
C ARG A 128 13.25 -8.16 -0.69
N ASN A 129 12.26 -7.30 -0.88
CA ASN A 129 12.08 -6.15 -0.03
C ASN A 129 10.71 -6.15 0.65
N GLU A 130 10.67 -5.52 1.81
CA GLU A 130 9.43 -5.22 2.51
C GLU A 130 9.40 -3.72 2.79
N SER A 131 8.48 -3.02 2.14
CA SER A 131 8.27 -1.59 2.31
C SER A 131 7.20 -1.33 3.37
N TYR A 132 7.42 -0.32 4.19
CA TYR A 132 6.55 0.08 5.29
C TYR A 132 6.26 1.57 5.19
N TYR A 133 4.99 1.91 4.97
CA TYR A 133 4.50 3.29 4.87
C TYR A 133 3.59 3.58 6.06
N THR A 134 4.14 4.22 7.10
CA THR A 134 3.41 4.56 8.32
C THR A 134 2.89 5.98 8.24
N PHE A 135 1.58 6.14 8.44
CA PHE A 135 0.90 7.42 8.51
C PHE A 135 0.37 7.66 9.92
N ARG A 136 0.29 8.94 10.30
CA ARG A 136 -0.28 9.39 11.58
C ARG A 136 -1.41 10.37 11.32
N LEU A 137 -2.52 10.22 12.04
CA LEU A 137 -3.59 11.21 12.06
C LEU A 137 -3.17 12.42 12.91
N ILE A 138 -3.25 13.62 12.33
CA ILE A 138 -3.05 14.90 13.02
C ILE A 138 -4.12 15.86 12.51
N ASN A 139 -4.98 16.36 13.41
CA ASN A 139 -6.08 17.28 13.07
C ASN A 139 -6.92 16.77 11.88
N ASP A 140 -7.35 15.51 11.96
CA ASP A 140 -8.19 14.82 10.96
C ASP A 140 -7.55 14.60 9.57
N ILE A 141 -6.24 14.85 9.43
CA ILE A 141 -5.48 14.60 8.21
C ILE A 141 -4.39 13.56 8.49
N PHE A 142 -4.27 12.57 7.61
CA PHE A 142 -3.17 11.61 7.67
C PHE A 142 -1.92 12.21 7.03
N TYR A 143 -0.81 12.15 7.77
CA TYR A 143 0.50 12.56 7.28
C TYR A 143 1.46 11.39 7.34
N LEU A 144 2.36 11.28 6.34
CA LEU A 144 3.45 10.32 6.37
C LEU A 144 4.27 10.58 7.63
N HIS A 145 4.37 9.56 8.48
CA HIS A 145 5.16 9.58 9.69
C HIS A 145 6.50 8.90 9.48
N GLN A 146 6.50 7.78 8.75
CA GLN A 146 7.70 7.03 8.41
C GLN A 146 7.55 6.32 7.06
N TYR A 147 8.60 6.34 6.27
CA TYR A 147 8.78 5.43 5.13
C TYR A 147 10.10 4.69 5.33
N SER A 148 10.04 3.36 5.34
CA SER A 148 11.19 2.49 5.58
C SER A 148 11.09 1.20 4.79
N GLN A 149 12.22 0.55 4.55
CA GLN A 149 12.30 -0.68 3.78
C GLN A 149 13.29 -1.64 4.41
N LYS A 150 12.90 -2.91 4.50
CA LYS A 150 13.81 -4.02 4.82
C LYS A 150 14.24 -4.68 3.52
N TYR A 151 15.50 -5.07 3.49
CA TYR A 151 16.10 -5.80 2.39
C TYR A 151 16.52 -7.18 2.88
N PHE A 152 16.16 -8.21 2.13
CA PHE A 152 16.47 -9.58 2.42
C PHE A 152 17.21 -10.19 1.23
N TYR A 153 18.19 -11.05 1.51
CA TYR A 153 18.55 -12.06 0.53
C TYR A 153 17.83 -13.35 0.85
N TYR A 154 17.52 -14.06 -0.21
CA TYR A 154 16.97 -15.39 -0.21
C TYR A 154 18.03 -16.34 -0.73
N ASP A 155 18.29 -17.43 -0.04
CA ASP A 155 19.16 -18.48 -0.55
C ASP A 155 18.66 -19.85 -0.08
N ARG A 156 19.15 -20.90 -0.74
CA ARG A 156 18.93 -22.28 -0.31
C ARG A 156 20.01 -22.66 0.71
N PHE A 157 19.68 -22.50 1.98
CA PHE A 157 20.47 -23.00 3.09
C PHE A 157 20.07 -24.44 3.39
N CYS A 158 20.98 -25.39 3.13
CA CYS A 158 20.82 -26.81 3.52
C CYS A 158 19.54 -27.47 2.99
N GLY A 159 19.16 -27.15 1.75
CA GLY A 159 17.94 -27.67 1.13
C GLY A 159 16.64 -27.00 1.58
N ARG A 160 16.72 -25.98 2.46
CA ARG A 160 15.61 -25.11 2.83
C ARG A 160 15.83 -23.72 2.27
N PHE A 161 14.76 -23.09 1.87
CA PHE A 161 14.78 -21.69 1.50
C PHE A 161 14.60 -20.85 2.76
N ASP A 162 15.50 -19.89 2.97
CA ASP A 162 15.49 -19.00 4.13
C ASP A 162 15.80 -17.56 3.72
N ASP A 163 15.12 -16.62 4.38
CA ASP A 163 15.25 -15.18 4.17
C ASP A 163 16.15 -14.60 5.26
N ARG A 164 17.20 -13.87 4.87
CA ARG A 164 18.10 -13.20 5.82
C ARG A 164 18.12 -11.71 5.58
N LEU A 165 17.92 -10.96 6.67
CA LEU A 165 17.91 -9.51 6.65
C LEU A 165 19.32 -8.97 6.33
N ILE A 166 19.42 -8.23 5.24
CA ILE A 166 20.62 -7.51 4.83
C ILE A 166 20.71 -6.19 5.60
N SER A 167 19.68 -5.37 5.43
CA SER A 167 19.62 -4.00 5.91
C SER A 167 18.19 -3.56 6.16
N PHE A 168 18.08 -2.47 6.90
CA PHE A 168 16.83 -1.80 7.17
C PHE A 168 17.07 -0.29 7.08
N ASP A 169 16.48 0.33 6.06
CA ASP A 169 16.62 1.74 5.80
C ASP A 169 15.34 2.49 6.18
N ILE A 170 15.51 3.62 6.86
CA ILE A 170 14.42 4.54 7.16
C ILE A 170 14.62 5.77 6.29
N PHE A 171 14.02 5.76 5.10
CA PHE A 171 14.13 6.84 4.12
C PHE A 171 13.57 8.16 4.63
N TYR A 172 12.44 8.09 5.35
CA TYR A 172 11.84 9.25 5.98
C TYR A 172 11.33 8.91 7.37
N ARG A 173 11.54 9.81 8.32
CA ARG A 173 10.94 9.77 9.66
C ARG A 173 10.69 11.20 10.13
N GLN A 174 9.42 11.56 10.28
CA GLN A 174 9.01 12.94 10.54
C GLN A 174 9.79 13.59 11.71
N PRO A 175 9.95 12.98 12.91
CA PRO A 175 10.74 13.57 13.99
C PRO A 175 12.22 13.81 13.68
N ARG A 176 12.82 13.07 12.73
CA ARG A 176 14.23 13.21 12.32
C ARG A 176 14.36 14.28 11.23
N ASP A 177 13.53 14.17 10.20
CA ASP A 177 13.70 14.94 8.95
C ASP A 177 12.91 16.26 8.94
N ASP A 178 11.85 16.35 9.73
CA ASP A 178 11.05 17.57 9.92
C ASP A 178 10.62 17.72 11.40
N PRO A 179 11.57 17.89 12.34
CA PRO A 179 11.28 17.94 13.77
C PRO A 179 10.32 19.09 14.16
N LYS A 180 10.33 20.18 13.38
CA LYS A 180 9.47 21.35 13.60
C LYS A 180 8.07 21.22 13.00
N LYS A 181 7.79 20.16 12.23
CA LYS A 181 6.52 19.90 11.55
C LYS A 181 6.15 21.01 10.54
N GLU A 182 7.15 21.61 9.90
CA GLU A 182 6.96 22.69 8.93
C GLU A 182 6.60 22.17 7.53
N LYS A 183 6.92 20.90 7.24
CA LYS A 183 6.76 20.24 5.95
C LYS A 183 6.18 18.84 6.12
N LEU A 184 5.08 18.74 6.87
CA LEU A 184 4.33 17.49 6.97
C LEU A 184 3.86 17.07 5.57
N ILE A 185 4.03 15.79 5.26
CA ILE A 185 3.69 15.20 3.96
C ILE A 185 2.29 14.58 4.07
N PRO A 186 1.24 15.20 3.50
CA PRO A 186 -0.11 14.66 3.59
C PRO A 186 -0.29 13.41 2.71
N LEU A 187 -1.24 12.56 3.08
CA LEU A 187 -1.53 11.28 2.41
C LEU A 187 -1.84 11.41 0.91
N ASP A 188 -2.48 12.51 0.51
CA ASP A 188 -2.84 12.79 -0.89
C ASP A 188 -1.64 13.18 -1.78
N SER A 189 -0.49 13.49 -1.17
CA SER A 189 0.76 13.82 -1.89
C SER A 189 1.63 12.60 -2.17
N ILE A 190 1.21 11.41 -1.74
CA ILE A 190 1.96 10.17 -1.89
C ILE A 190 1.93 9.69 -3.33
N ASN A 191 3.13 9.52 -3.91
CA ASN A 191 3.36 8.94 -5.23
C ASN A 191 4.81 8.43 -5.34
N ASP A 192 5.12 7.78 -6.45
CA ASP A 192 6.44 7.18 -6.69
C ASP A 192 7.57 8.22 -6.77
N GLU A 193 7.28 9.42 -7.30
CA GLU A 193 8.24 10.53 -7.38
C GLU A 193 8.67 10.99 -5.98
N LEU A 194 7.70 11.13 -5.06
CA LEU A 194 7.96 11.49 -3.67
C LEU A 194 8.81 10.42 -2.98
N PHE A 195 8.46 9.14 -3.13
CA PHE A 195 9.25 8.07 -2.50
C PHE A 195 10.68 8.00 -3.04
N SER A 196 10.85 8.14 -4.36
CA SER A 196 12.18 8.21 -5.00
C SER A 196 13.01 9.36 -4.41
N LYS A 197 12.40 10.55 -4.28
CA LYS A 197 13.06 11.72 -3.68
C LYS A 197 13.43 11.53 -2.21
N LEU A 198 12.57 10.91 -1.41
CA LEU A 198 12.86 10.62 0.01
C LEU A 198 14.04 9.65 0.14
N THR A 199 14.09 8.64 -0.73
CA THR A 199 15.20 7.69 -0.82
C THR A 199 16.52 8.41 -1.15
N GLU A 200 16.55 9.23 -2.21
CA GLU A 200 17.73 10.03 -2.58
C GLU A 200 18.21 10.94 -1.44
N LEU A 201 17.27 11.63 -0.78
CA LEU A 201 17.60 12.51 0.35
C LEU A 201 18.21 11.74 1.51
N CYS A 202 17.74 10.52 1.79
CA CYS A 202 18.29 9.70 2.85
C CYS A 202 19.76 9.33 2.61
N TYR A 203 20.10 8.91 1.39
CA TYR A 203 21.48 8.60 1.00
C TYR A 203 22.35 9.87 1.01
N LYS A 204 21.86 10.98 0.44
CA LYS A 204 22.58 12.25 0.41
C LYS A 204 22.86 12.81 1.80
N ALA A 205 21.95 12.60 2.76
CA ALA A 205 22.13 13.00 4.15
C ALA A 205 23.00 12.02 4.97
N GLY A 206 23.39 10.88 4.41
CA GLY A 206 24.12 9.82 5.10
C GLY A 206 23.30 9.05 6.14
N HIS A 207 21.96 9.15 6.08
CA HIS A 207 21.05 8.41 6.93
C HIS A 207 20.80 6.99 6.44
N CYS A 208 20.91 6.76 5.14
CA CYS A 208 20.87 5.46 4.49
C CYS A 208 22.24 5.13 3.90
N LYS A 209 22.57 3.85 3.77
CA LYS A 209 23.83 3.39 3.18
C LYS A 209 23.56 2.31 2.16
N GLU A 210 24.23 2.38 1.03
CA GLU A 210 24.14 1.33 0.02
C GLU A 210 24.59 0.00 0.63
N VAL A 211 23.96 -1.07 0.17
CA VAL A 211 24.32 -2.43 0.58
C VAL A 211 25.69 -2.77 0.00
N ASP A 212 26.61 -3.15 0.87
CA ASP A 212 27.91 -3.70 0.46
C ASP A 212 27.74 -5.19 0.11
N TRP A 213 27.68 -5.48 -1.18
CA TRP A 213 27.45 -6.84 -1.69
C TRP A 213 28.60 -7.80 -1.42
N GLU A 214 29.83 -7.31 -1.28
CA GLU A 214 30.97 -8.16 -0.90
C GLU A 214 30.75 -8.69 0.52
N VAL A 215 30.38 -7.81 1.45
CA VAL A 215 30.05 -8.19 2.84
C VAL A 215 28.84 -9.11 2.91
N VAL A 216 27.81 -8.89 2.09
CA VAL A 216 26.64 -9.79 2.05
C VAL A 216 27.04 -11.17 1.54
N ASN A 217 27.87 -11.27 0.50
CA ASN A 217 28.31 -12.55 -0.03
C ASN A 217 29.20 -13.32 0.94
N GLU A 218 30.08 -12.65 1.68
CA GLU A 218 30.84 -13.27 2.77
C GLU A 218 29.93 -13.82 3.87
N ARG A 219 28.89 -13.07 4.24
CA ARG A 219 27.88 -13.53 5.21
C ARG A 219 27.09 -14.73 4.70
N LYS A 220 26.67 -14.74 3.43
CA LYS A 220 25.98 -15.89 2.82
C LYS A 220 26.80 -17.17 2.93
N LEU A 221 28.10 -17.11 2.60
CA LEU A 221 29.01 -18.25 2.70
C LEU A 221 29.15 -18.74 4.14
N LYS A 222 29.27 -17.81 5.09
CA LYS A 222 29.35 -18.14 6.51
C LYS A 222 28.06 -18.79 7.01
N ASP A 223 26.91 -18.19 6.75
CA ASP A 223 25.59 -18.70 7.17
C ASP A 223 25.33 -20.10 6.58
N PHE A 224 25.77 -20.36 5.34
CA PHE A 224 25.72 -21.68 4.73
C PHE A 224 26.57 -22.70 5.48
N SER A 225 27.81 -22.34 5.85
CA SER A 225 28.68 -23.24 6.62
C SER A 225 28.13 -23.55 8.02
N GLU A 226 27.60 -22.55 8.73
CA GLU A 226 27.12 -22.72 10.12
C GLU A 226 25.74 -23.41 10.19
N SER A 227 24.91 -23.29 9.15
CA SER A 227 23.55 -23.87 9.16
C SER A 227 23.50 -25.32 8.69
N CYS A 228 24.54 -25.79 7.97
CA CYS A 228 24.57 -27.10 7.33
C CYS A 228 25.49 -28.13 7.99
N GLU A 229 26.12 -27.77 9.11
CA GLU A 229 26.79 -28.70 10.05
C GLU A 229 25.81 -29.27 11.07
#